data_AF-A0AAE5XJM1-F1
#
_entry.id   AF-A0AAE5XJM1-F1
#
_cell.length_a   1.000
_cell.length_b   1.000
_cell.length_c   1.000
_cell.angle_alpha   90.00
_cell.angle_beta   90.00
_cell.angle_gamma   90.00
#
_symmetry.space_group_name_H-M   'P 1'
#
loop_
_entity.id
_entity.type
_entity.pdbx_description
1 polymer ?
#
loop_
_entity_poly.entity_id
_entity_poly.type
_entity_poly.pdbx_seq_one_letter_code
_entity_poly.pdbx_strand_id
1 'polypeptide(L)'
;MSWAHEIKEKYRCIDENLDNSVLGASDKEINELQDTVGKKLPEDYVSFLEVFGINDGGLLSSIPAFTDVKNLILTYEEIDEFPEDFPEGDWMIVGAGHAGIDLAMNVSNGLVHYSSCGDIGQFYADSFKKLVCQKAYVKYEILSCAESVHISSSVKSVEECLKCYNKNETYKEISRMLREFGPPIDELCDQIRIVGEGENIKYFAEITEQGGLMLYFGGYGADKAGQRYAKIIGANIN
;
A
#
# COMPACT_ATOMS: atom_id res chain seq x y z
N MET A 1 -14.48 -13.14 -12.85
CA MET A 1 -14.34 -11.72 -12.43
C MET A 1 -12.93 -11.59 -11.91
N SER A 2 -12.18 -10.56 -12.30
CA SER A 2 -10.80 -10.38 -11.81
C SER A 2 -10.80 -9.75 -10.41
N TRP A 3 -9.70 -9.88 -9.66
CA TRP A 3 -9.64 -9.41 -8.27
C TRP A 3 -9.82 -7.88 -8.16
N ALA A 4 -9.36 -7.13 -9.16
CA ALA A 4 -9.53 -5.68 -9.17
C ALA A 4 -11.00 -5.27 -9.36
N HIS A 5 -11.75 -6.04 -10.17
CA HIS A 5 -13.20 -5.87 -10.30
C HIS A 5 -13.91 -6.21 -9.00
N GLU A 6 -13.46 -7.24 -8.27
CA GLU A 6 -14.03 -7.59 -6.95
C GLU A 6 -13.85 -6.46 -5.94
N ILE A 7 -12.69 -5.78 -5.92
CA ILE A 7 -12.47 -4.59 -5.08
C ILE A 7 -13.44 -3.48 -5.47
N LYS A 8 -13.55 -3.17 -6.78
CA LYS A 8 -14.44 -2.11 -7.26
C LYS A 8 -15.89 -2.39 -6.88
N GLU A 9 -16.37 -3.60 -7.12
CA GLU A 9 -17.75 -4.00 -6.78
C GLU A 9 -18.00 -4.01 -5.27
N LYS A 10 -17.03 -4.50 -4.47
CA LYS A 10 -17.15 -4.53 -3.00
C LYS A 10 -17.39 -3.13 -2.43
N TYR A 11 -16.68 -2.12 -2.93
CA TYR A 11 -16.69 -0.77 -2.35
C TYR A 11 -17.61 0.21 -3.06
N ARG A 12 -18.30 -0.25 -4.10
CA ARG A 12 -19.27 0.57 -4.87
C ARG A 12 -20.39 1.16 -4.01
N CYS A 13 -20.82 0.46 -2.96
CA CYS A 13 -21.85 0.94 -2.05
C CYS A 13 -21.32 1.88 -0.95
N ILE A 14 -19.99 1.97 -0.79
CA ILE A 14 -19.34 2.83 0.19
C ILE A 14 -18.96 4.17 -0.43
N ASP A 15 -18.48 4.16 -1.68
CA ASP A 15 -18.10 5.35 -2.43
C ASP A 15 -19.00 5.48 -3.67
N GLU A 16 -20.04 6.32 -3.55
CA GLU A 16 -21.02 6.56 -4.63
C GLU A 16 -20.39 7.15 -5.89
N ASN A 17 -19.20 7.75 -5.78
CA ASN A 17 -18.47 8.32 -6.91
C ASN A 17 -17.45 7.36 -7.52
N LEU A 18 -17.28 6.16 -6.98
CA LEU A 18 -16.23 5.22 -7.38
C LEU A 18 -16.23 4.95 -8.88
N ASP A 19 -17.41 4.72 -9.45
CA ASP A 19 -17.60 4.44 -10.89
C ASP A 19 -17.17 5.62 -11.79
N ASN A 20 -17.26 6.84 -11.28
CA ASN A 20 -16.88 8.06 -12.00
C ASN A 20 -15.43 8.46 -11.75
N SER A 21 -14.87 8.08 -10.60
CA SER A 21 -13.49 8.43 -10.20
C SER A 21 -12.45 7.41 -10.66
N VAL A 22 -12.87 6.18 -10.99
CA VAL A 22 -11.98 5.10 -11.41
C VAL A 22 -12.08 4.88 -12.91
N LEU A 23 -10.92 4.79 -13.57
CA LEU A 23 -10.82 4.55 -15.00
C LEU A 23 -9.69 3.55 -15.28
N GLY A 24 -10.04 2.47 -15.97
CA GLY A 24 -9.10 1.44 -16.41
C GLY A 24 -8.38 1.81 -17.70
N ALA A 25 -7.21 1.21 -17.90
CA ALA A 25 -6.46 1.29 -19.15
C ALA A 25 -7.12 0.40 -20.23
N SER A 26 -7.05 0.86 -21.47
CA SER A 26 -7.47 0.06 -22.62
C SER A 26 -6.47 -1.05 -22.94
N ASP A 27 -6.91 -2.11 -23.64
CA ASP A 27 -6.02 -3.16 -24.15
C ASP A 27 -4.84 -2.58 -24.94
N LYS A 28 -5.07 -1.49 -25.68
CA LYS A 28 -4.01 -0.81 -26.44
C LYS A 28 -2.94 -0.25 -25.50
N GLU A 29 -3.33 0.48 -24.46
CA GLU A 29 -2.39 1.08 -23.50
C GLU A 29 -1.65 0.01 -22.68
N ILE A 30 -2.33 -1.08 -22.32
CA ILE A 30 -1.71 -2.21 -21.61
C ILE A 30 -0.69 -2.92 -22.51
N ASN A 31 -1.02 -3.15 -23.78
CA ASN A 31 -0.09 -3.75 -24.74
C ASN A 31 1.11 -2.83 -25.02
N GLU A 32 0.89 -1.51 -25.13
CA GLU A 32 1.95 -0.52 -25.28
C GLU A 32 2.91 -0.55 -24.09
N LEU A 33 2.40 -0.54 -22.85
CA LEU A 33 3.24 -0.71 -21.66
C LEU A 33 4.01 -2.04 -21.69
N GLN A 34 3.36 -3.15 -22.05
CA GLN A 34 4.03 -4.45 -22.12
C GLN A 34 5.18 -4.46 -23.14
N ASP A 35 4.98 -3.82 -24.30
CA ASP A 35 5.98 -3.71 -25.35
C ASP A 35 7.17 -2.85 -24.87
N THR A 36 6.92 -1.71 -24.21
CA THR A 36 7.97 -0.85 -23.65
C THR A 36 8.74 -1.54 -22.52
N VAL A 37 8.07 -2.31 -21.66
CA VAL A 37 8.71 -3.08 -20.58
C VAL A 37 9.58 -4.22 -21.14
N GLY A 38 9.26 -4.72 -22.35
CA GLY A 38 9.98 -5.84 -22.98
C GLY A 38 9.79 -7.19 -22.28
N LYS A 39 8.81 -7.31 -21.37
CA LYS A 39 8.50 -8.52 -20.59
C LYS A 39 6.99 -8.70 -20.48
N LYS A 40 6.53 -9.95 -20.35
CA LYS A 40 5.11 -10.24 -20.09
C LYS A 40 4.71 -9.63 -18.73
N LEU A 41 3.64 -8.83 -18.72
CA LEU A 41 3.09 -8.27 -17.49
C LEU A 41 2.46 -9.38 -16.64
N PRO A 42 2.69 -9.41 -15.30
CA PRO A 42 2.00 -10.36 -14.42
C PRO A 42 0.48 -10.19 -14.46
N GLU A 43 -0.25 -11.31 -14.40
CA GLU A 43 -1.71 -11.33 -14.54
C GLU A 43 -2.42 -10.48 -13.48
N ASP A 44 -1.92 -10.51 -12.24
CA ASP A 44 -2.47 -9.66 -11.17
C ASP A 44 -2.28 -8.17 -11.47
N TYR A 45 -1.16 -7.79 -12.10
CA TYR A 45 -0.90 -6.41 -12.46
C TYR A 45 -1.74 -5.96 -13.67
N VAL A 46 -1.90 -6.82 -14.68
CA VAL A 46 -2.82 -6.58 -15.80
C VAL A 46 -4.25 -6.36 -15.27
N SER A 47 -4.71 -7.22 -14.36
CA SER A 47 -6.03 -7.06 -13.73
C SER A 47 -6.17 -5.70 -13.03
N PHE A 48 -5.12 -5.17 -12.41
CA PHE A 48 -5.16 -3.83 -11.82
C PHE A 48 -5.30 -2.76 -12.90
N LEU A 49 -4.49 -2.81 -13.95
CA LEU A 49 -4.50 -1.82 -15.03
C LEU A 49 -5.86 -1.75 -15.73
N GLU A 50 -6.51 -2.90 -15.98
CA GLU A 50 -7.85 -2.97 -16.59
C GLU A 50 -8.93 -2.19 -15.82
N VAL A 51 -8.76 -2.00 -14.51
CA VAL A 51 -9.76 -1.35 -13.65
C VAL A 51 -9.31 0.04 -13.20
N PHE A 52 -8.04 0.20 -12.82
CA PHE A 52 -7.50 1.39 -12.15
C PHE A 52 -6.36 2.06 -12.95
N GLY A 53 -6.00 1.54 -14.13
CA GLY A 53 -4.77 1.88 -14.84
C GLY A 53 -4.69 3.28 -15.45
N ILE A 54 -5.78 4.06 -15.54
CA ILE A 54 -5.73 5.47 -15.94
C ILE A 54 -5.99 6.39 -14.75
N ASN A 55 -6.93 6.00 -13.88
CA ASN A 55 -7.23 6.72 -12.65
C ASN A 55 -7.70 5.72 -11.61
N ASP A 56 -7.02 5.66 -10.47
CA ASP A 56 -7.35 4.76 -9.37
C ASP A 56 -8.36 5.38 -8.37
N GLY A 57 -8.88 6.57 -8.67
CA GLY A 57 -9.78 7.31 -7.80
C GLY A 57 -9.13 7.77 -6.50
N GLY A 58 -7.80 7.89 -6.46
CA GLY A 58 -7.02 8.22 -5.26
C GLY A 58 -6.82 7.03 -4.33
N LEU A 59 -7.03 5.79 -4.79
CA LEU A 59 -6.81 4.56 -4.01
C LEU A 59 -5.37 4.46 -3.49
N LEU A 60 -4.39 4.79 -4.32
CA LEU A 60 -2.97 4.73 -4.03
C LEU A 60 -2.37 6.12 -3.74
N SER A 61 -3.20 7.14 -3.49
CA SER A 61 -2.76 8.53 -3.22
C SER A 61 -1.79 8.70 -2.03
N SER A 62 -1.75 7.74 -1.10
CA SER A 62 -0.80 7.73 0.03
C SER A 62 0.57 7.15 -0.31
N ILE A 63 0.75 6.66 -1.54
CA ILE A 63 2.01 6.14 -2.05
C ILE A 63 2.71 7.27 -2.81
N PRO A 64 4.03 7.50 -2.63
CA PRO A 64 4.77 8.55 -3.32
C PRO A 64 5.11 8.17 -4.78
N ALA A 65 4.17 7.55 -5.50
CA ALA A 65 4.36 7.10 -6.88
C ALA A 65 3.07 7.20 -7.71
N PHE A 66 3.20 7.58 -8.98
CA PHE A 66 2.16 7.57 -9.98
C PHE A 66 2.01 6.16 -10.56
N THR A 67 0.80 5.61 -10.55
CA THR A 67 0.54 4.23 -11.00
C THR A 67 -0.28 4.16 -12.29
N ASP A 68 -0.61 5.31 -12.87
CA ASP A 68 -1.28 5.34 -14.16
C ASP A 68 -0.34 4.91 -15.28
N VAL A 69 -0.92 4.21 -16.26
CA VAL A 69 -0.22 3.55 -17.36
C VAL A 69 0.58 4.53 -18.21
N LYS A 70 0.13 5.79 -18.33
CA LYS A 70 0.80 6.80 -19.15
C LYS A 70 2.10 7.27 -18.51
N ASN A 71 2.07 7.58 -17.21
CA ASN A 71 3.30 7.92 -16.49
C ASN A 71 4.29 6.75 -16.50
N LEU A 72 3.81 5.51 -16.38
CA LEU A 72 4.68 4.33 -16.46
C LEU A 72 5.32 4.16 -17.84
N ILE A 73 4.57 4.32 -18.93
CA ILE A 73 5.13 4.28 -20.29
C ILE A 73 6.22 5.34 -20.43
N LEU A 74 5.96 6.58 -20.02
CA LEU A 74 6.96 7.67 -20.06
C LEU A 74 8.21 7.32 -19.26
N THR A 75 8.07 6.77 -18.05
CA THR A 75 9.21 6.33 -17.25
C THR A 75 10.04 5.28 -17.99
N TYR A 76 9.40 4.30 -18.63
CA TYR A 76 10.11 3.29 -19.42
C TYR A 76 10.76 3.83 -20.69
N GLU A 77 10.17 4.84 -21.33
CA GLU A 77 10.81 5.54 -22.45
C GLU A 77 12.04 6.34 -22.00
N GLU A 78 12.02 6.93 -20.80
CA GLU A 78 13.19 7.60 -20.20
C GLU A 78 14.32 6.61 -19.85
N ILE A 79 13.96 5.38 -19.45
CA ILE A 79 14.93 4.32 -19.14
C ILE A 79 15.72 3.89 -20.38
N ASP A 80 15.13 3.92 -21.58
CA ASP A 80 15.86 3.66 -22.82
C ASP A 80 16.98 4.69 -23.06
N GLU A 81 16.84 5.90 -22.53
CA GLU A 81 17.89 6.93 -22.54
C GLU A 81 18.92 6.74 -21.43
N PHE A 82 18.50 6.20 -20.27
CA PHE A 82 19.33 6.02 -19.06
C PHE A 82 19.15 4.62 -18.44
N PRO A 83 19.67 3.56 -19.07
CA PRO A 83 19.43 2.18 -18.64
C PRO A 83 20.01 1.85 -17.26
N GLU A 84 21.05 2.56 -16.83
CA GLU A 84 21.65 2.44 -15.49
C GLU A 84 20.72 2.88 -14.34
N ASP A 85 19.70 3.69 -14.62
CA ASP A 85 18.74 4.17 -13.63
C ASP A 85 17.62 3.13 -13.36
N PHE A 86 17.70 1.95 -13.98
CA PHE A 86 16.72 0.89 -13.86
C PHE A 86 17.25 -0.36 -13.14
N PRO A 87 16.45 -0.99 -12.26
CA PRO A 87 16.88 -2.20 -11.59
C PRO A 87 17.10 -3.37 -12.56
N GLU A 88 18.33 -3.90 -12.55
CA GLU A 88 18.70 -5.07 -13.34
C GLU A 88 17.95 -6.33 -12.92
N GLY A 89 17.73 -7.25 -13.86
CA GLY A 89 17.16 -8.59 -13.60
C GLY A 89 15.64 -8.65 -13.75
N ASP A 90 14.98 -9.46 -12.93
CA ASP A 90 13.54 -9.74 -13.01
C ASP A 90 12.66 -8.66 -12.36
N TRP A 91 13.10 -7.41 -12.37
CA TRP A 91 12.34 -6.28 -11.82
C TRP A 91 11.56 -5.54 -12.91
N MET A 92 10.45 -4.94 -12.51
CA MET A 92 9.63 -4.04 -13.31
C MET A 92 9.13 -2.87 -12.45
N ILE A 93 9.00 -1.68 -13.02
CA ILE A 93 8.43 -0.52 -12.33
C ILE A 93 6.92 -0.58 -12.47
N VAL A 94 6.23 -0.51 -11.33
CA VAL A 94 4.77 -0.56 -11.20
C VAL A 94 4.18 0.73 -10.64
N GLY A 95 5.05 1.67 -10.25
CA GLY A 95 4.71 3.04 -9.90
C GLY A 95 5.89 3.96 -10.19
N ALA A 96 5.68 4.96 -11.02
CA ALA A 96 6.66 5.99 -11.37
C ALA A 96 6.80 7.01 -10.24
N GLY A 97 8.00 7.19 -9.74
CA GLY A 97 8.27 7.93 -8.53
C GLY A 97 8.01 9.42 -8.62
N HIS A 98 7.53 9.99 -7.52
CA HIS A 98 7.68 11.42 -7.26
C HIS A 98 9.03 11.65 -6.56
N ALA A 99 9.90 12.49 -7.15
CA ALA A 99 11.24 12.80 -6.61
C ALA A 99 12.25 11.63 -6.60
N GLY A 100 12.20 10.75 -7.61
CA GLY A 100 13.23 9.72 -7.85
C GLY A 100 13.07 8.43 -7.03
N ILE A 101 11.88 8.19 -6.45
CA ILE A 101 11.57 6.94 -5.72
C ILE A 101 10.45 6.19 -6.43
N ASP A 102 10.80 5.14 -7.16
CA ASP A 102 9.83 4.29 -7.85
C ASP A 102 9.34 3.13 -6.96
N LEU A 103 8.22 2.53 -7.36
CA LEU A 103 7.85 1.20 -6.91
C LEU A 103 8.28 0.16 -7.93
N ALA A 104 9.19 -0.73 -7.53
CA ALA A 104 9.64 -1.86 -8.33
C ALA A 104 9.02 -3.16 -7.81
N MET A 105 8.47 -3.97 -8.71
CA MET A 105 7.97 -5.31 -8.46
C MET A 105 8.89 -6.34 -9.08
N ASN A 106 9.24 -7.38 -8.33
CA ASN A 106 9.95 -8.53 -8.87
C ASN A 106 8.95 -9.47 -9.55
N VAL A 107 9.14 -9.71 -10.84
CA VAL A 107 8.25 -10.52 -11.69
C VAL A 107 8.23 -12.00 -11.26
N SER A 108 9.33 -12.51 -10.71
CA SER A 108 9.46 -13.93 -10.36
C SER A 108 8.70 -14.32 -9.08
N ASN A 109 8.59 -13.40 -8.12
CA ASN A 109 8.02 -13.68 -6.80
C ASN A 109 6.94 -12.69 -6.34
N GLY A 110 6.70 -11.62 -7.11
CA GLY A 110 5.68 -10.60 -6.84
C GLY A 110 6.06 -9.55 -5.80
N LEU A 111 7.21 -9.66 -5.13
CA LEU A 111 7.60 -8.73 -4.06
C LEU A 111 7.74 -7.31 -4.60
N VAL A 112 7.25 -6.33 -3.84
CA VAL A 112 7.32 -4.91 -4.18
C VAL A 112 8.30 -4.22 -3.24
N HIS A 113 9.19 -3.42 -3.82
CA HIS A 113 10.22 -2.64 -3.15
C HIS A 113 10.18 -1.19 -3.63
N TYR A 114 10.75 -0.30 -2.83
CA TYR A 114 11.19 0.99 -3.36
C TYR A 114 12.42 0.81 -4.24
N SER A 115 12.50 1.58 -5.31
CA SER A 115 13.67 1.67 -6.19
C SER A 115 14.09 3.12 -6.33
N SER A 116 15.39 3.37 -6.45
CA SER A 116 15.94 4.71 -6.68
C SER A 116 17.21 4.58 -7.49
N CYS A 117 17.28 5.23 -8.66
CA CYS A 117 18.46 5.24 -9.54
C CYS A 117 19.02 3.82 -9.78
N GLY A 118 18.15 2.89 -10.19
CA GLY A 118 18.49 1.49 -10.46
C GLY A 118 18.68 0.59 -9.25
N ASP A 119 18.84 1.15 -8.04
CA ASP A 119 19.03 0.35 -6.84
C ASP A 119 17.71 -0.10 -6.23
N ILE A 120 17.57 -1.42 -6.02
CA ILE A 120 16.47 -2.00 -5.24
C ILE A 120 16.70 -1.71 -3.76
N GLY A 121 15.84 -0.85 -3.22
CA GLY A 121 15.84 -0.46 -1.83
C GLY A 121 14.95 -1.34 -0.96
N GLN A 122 14.27 -0.69 -0.02
CA GLN A 122 13.56 -1.34 1.06
C GLN A 122 12.32 -2.10 0.56
N PHE A 123 12.03 -3.21 1.23
CA PHE A 123 10.77 -3.94 1.06
C PHE A 123 9.57 -3.01 1.29
N TYR A 124 8.57 -3.13 0.43
CA TYR A 124 7.34 -2.37 0.51
C TYR A 124 6.10 -3.25 0.68
N ALA A 125 5.95 -4.34 -0.08
CA ALA A 125 4.81 -5.26 0.07
C ALA A 125 5.12 -6.67 -0.46
N ASP A 126 4.43 -7.69 0.05
CA ASP A 126 4.59 -9.07 -0.44
C ASP A 126 4.08 -9.25 -1.88
N SER A 127 3.12 -8.42 -2.29
CA SER A 127 2.64 -8.36 -3.67
C SER A 127 1.95 -7.03 -3.97
N PHE A 128 1.91 -6.66 -5.24
CA PHE A 128 1.17 -5.47 -5.68
C PHE A 128 -0.33 -5.59 -5.38
N LYS A 129 -0.92 -6.77 -5.60
CA LYS A 129 -2.32 -7.04 -5.24
C LYS A 129 -2.58 -6.80 -3.75
N LYS A 130 -1.73 -7.36 -2.86
CA LYS A 130 -1.89 -7.19 -1.41
C LYS A 130 -1.79 -5.71 -1.03
N LEU A 131 -0.84 -4.97 -1.60
CA LEU A 131 -0.71 -3.53 -1.42
C LEU A 131 -2.00 -2.78 -1.77
N VAL A 132 -2.57 -3.06 -2.94
CA VAL A 132 -3.83 -2.43 -3.38
C VAL A 132 -4.98 -2.77 -2.43
N CYS A 133 -5.11 -4.03 -2.01
CA CYS A 133 -6.13 -4.46 -1.04
C CYS A 133 -5.98 -3.76 0.32
N GLN A 134 -4.74 -3.61 0.82
CA GLN A 134 -4.45 -2.90 2.07
C GLN A 134 -4.84 -1.42 1.98
N LYS A 135 -4.52 -0.74 0.88
CA LYS A 135 -4.90 0.66 0.67
C LYS A 135 -6.41 0.82 0.53
N ALA A 136 -7.07 -0.12 -0.16
CA ALA A 136 -8.53 -0.17 -0.25
C ALA A 136 -9.18 -0.35 1.13
N TYR A 137 -8.61 -1.23 1.97
CA TYR A 137 -9.09 -1.43 3.35
C TYR A 137 -9.00 -0.14 4.17
N VAL A 138 -7.85 0.55 4.16
CA VAL A 138 -7.73 1.83 4.87
C VAL A 138 -8.76 2.85 4.37
N LYS A 139 -8.85 3.05 3.05
CA LYS A 139 -9.74 4.06 2.45
C LYS A 139 -11.21 3.77 2.70
N TYR A 140 -11.66 2.55 2.42
CA TYR A 140 -13.08 2.22 2.36
C TYR A 140 -13.62 1.51 3.60
N GLU A 141 -12.77 0.88 4.42
CA GLU A 141 -13.23 0.15 5.60
C GLU A 141 -12.93 0.91 6.90
N ILE A 142 -11.84 1.69 6.95
CA ILE A 142 -11.47 2.49 8.13
C ILE A 142 -11.91 3.94 7.99
N LEU A 143 -11.43 4.66 6.98
CA LEU A 143 -11.62 6.11 6.86
C LEU A 143 -13.06 6.51 6.46
N SER A 144 -13.87 5.56 6.00
CA SER A 144 -15.30 5.74 5.72
C SER A 144 -16.17 5.63 6.99
N CYS A 145 -15.61 5.15 8.10
CA CYS A 145 -16.35 4.99 9.35
C CYS A 145 -16.71 6.37 9.94
N ALA A 146 -17.86 6.45 10.62
CA ALA A 146 -18.29 7.68 11.29
C ALA A 146 -17.28 8.15 12.36
N GLU A 147 -16.63 7.19 13.03
CA GLU A 147 -15.50 7.42 13.92
C GLU A 147 -14.25 6.79 13.28
N SER A 148 -13.22 7.59 13.04
CA SER A 148 -11.92 7.12 12.58
C SER A 148 -10.82 8.03 13.12
N VAL A 149 -9.67 7.43 13.46
CA VAL A 149 -8.51 8.16 13.98
C VAL A 149 -7.23 7.58 13.42
N HIS A 150 -6.28 8.47 13.14
CA HIS A 150 -4.94 8.12 12.69
C HIS A 150 -3.90 8.70 13.65
N ILE A 151 -2.93 7.88 14.05
CA ILE A 151 -1.81 8.29 14.88
C ILE A 151 -0.51 7.83 14.24
N SER A 152 0.53 8.66 14.36
CA SER A 152 1.85 8.35 13.83
C SER A 152 2.95 8.67 14.85
N SER A 153 3.99 7.84 14.86
CA SER A 153 5.18 8.01 15.71
C SER A 153 6.42 7.49 15.00
N SER A 154 7.59 8.02 15.34
CA SER A 154 8.84 7.48 14.82
C SER A 154 9.08 6.07 15.38
N VAL A 155 9.65 5.15 14.58
CA VAL A 155 9.95 3.78 15.05
C VAL A 155 10.79 3.82 16.32
N LYS A 156 11.75 4.75 16.41
CA LYS A 156 12.62 4.91 17.57
C LYS A 156 11.86 5.27 18.85
N SER A 157 10.90 6.19 18.77
CA SER A 157 10.03 6.53 19.91
C SER A 157 9.17 5.33 20.32
N VAL A 158 8.66 4.57 19.34
CA VAL A 158 7.86 3.37 19.61
C VAL A 158 8.71 2.32 20.31
N GLU A 159 9.92 2.05 19.82
CA GLU A 159 10.90 1.14 20.40
C GLU A 159 11.25 1.53 21.84
N GLU A 160 11.49 2.81 22.11
CA GLU A 160 11.76 3.34 23.45
C GLU A 160 10.57 3.14 24.40
N CYS A 161 9.34 3.43 23.94
CA CYS A 161 8.14 3.28 24.76
C CYS A 161 7.78 1.81 25.02
N LEU A 162 7.91 0.95 24.01
CA LEU A 162 7.62 -0.49 24.11
C LEU A 162 8.77 -1.32 24.67
N LYS A 163 9.97 -0.72 24.82
CA LYS A 163 11.22 -1.40 25.20
C LYS A 163 11.58 -2.53 24.24
N CYS A 164 11.38 -2.30 22.95
CA CYS A 164 11.79 -3.19 21.86
C CYS A 164 13.16 -2.76 21.32
N TYR A 165 13.97 -3.71 20.86
CA TYR A 165 15.35 -3.43 20.41
C TYR A 165 15.51 -3.50 18.88
N ASN A 166 14.47 -3.92 18.17
CA ASN A 166 14.45 -3.97 16.71
C ASN A 166 13.02 -3.99 16.17
N LYS A 167 12.88 -3.71 14.88
CA LYS A 167 11.62 -3.70 14.13
C LYS A 167 10.79 -4.98 14.29
N ASN A 168 11.41 -6.16 14.31
CA ASN A 168 10.68 -7.43 14.42
C ASN A 168 10.03 -7.60 15.80
N GLU A 169 10.72 -7.18 16.87
CA GLU A 169 10.14 -7.12 18.21
C GLU A 169 9.02 -6.10 18.28
N THR A 170 9.23 -4.91 17.73
CA THR A 170 8.20 -3.86 17.64
C THR A 170 6.95 -4.34 16.91
N TYR A 171 7.12 -4.99 15.76
CA TYR A 171 6.01 -5.57 14.99
C TYR A 171 5.23 -6.60 15.80
N LYS A 172 5.93 -7.53 16.47
CA LYS A 172 5.30 -8.56 17.31
C LYS A 172 4.52 -7.94 18.46
N GLU A 173 5.07 -6.92 19.11
CA GLU A 173 4.43 -6.27 20.24
C GLU A 173 3.20 -5.46 19.81
N ILE A 174 3.30 -4.70 18.73
CA ILE A 174 2.14 -3.99 18.14
C ILE A 174 1.06 -5.00 17.71
N SER A 175 1.44 -6.09 17.05
CA SER A 175 0.51 -7.16 16.67
C SER A 175 -0.17 -7.78 17.89
N ARG A 176 0.58 -8.06 18.95
CA ARG A 176 0.04 -8.58 20.23
C ARG A 176 -0.97 -7.62 20.84
N MET A 177 -0.67 -6.33 20.83
CA MET A 177 -1.57 -5.31 21.38
C MET A 177 -2.86 -5.22 20.56
N LEU A 178 -2.77 -5.11 19.23
CA LEU A 178 -3.93 -4.93 18.35
C LEU A 178 -4.91 -6.11 18.38
N ARG A 179 -4.47 -7.30 18.79
CA ARG A 179 -5.33 -8.48 18.99
C ARG A 179 -6.45 -8.27 20.02
N GLU A 180 -6.36 -7.24 20.87
CA GLU A 180 -7.47 -6.91 21.78
C GLU A 180 -8.74 -6.47 21.03
N PHE A 181 -8.60 -5.96 19.80
CA PHE A 181 -9.72 -5.53 18.97
C PHE A 181 -10.29 -6.69 18.15
N GLY A 182 -9.44 -7.60 17.66
CA GLY A 182 -9.87 -8.74 16.87
C GLY A 182 -8.66 -9.51 16.30
N PRO A 183 -8.88 -10.66 15.64
CA PRO A 183 -7.79 -11.36 14.96
C PRO A 183 -7.30 -10.57 13.72
N PRO A 184 -6.00 -10.66 13.39
CA PRO A 184 -5.51 -10.16 12.11
C PRO A 184 -6.16 -10.88 10.92
N ILE A 185 -6.33 -10.16 9.82
CA ILE A 185 -6.74 -10.71 8.52
C ILE A 185 -5.44 -11.11 7.79
N ASP A 186 -5.07 -12.39 7.89
CA ASP A 186 -3.77 -12.91 7.42
C ASP A 186 -3.49 -12.58 5.95
N GLU A 187 -4.53 -12.62 5.09
CA GLU A 187 -4.41 -12.31 3.65
C GLU A 187 -3.97 -10.86 3.37
N LEU A 188 -4.25 -9.94 4.30
CA LEU A 188 -3.90 -8.53 4.20
C LEU A 188 -2.67 -8.15 5.03
N CYS A 189 -2.18 -9.04 5.90
CA CYS A 189 -0.97 -8.79 6.67
C CYS A 189 0.29 -9.09 5.84
N ASP A 190 1.35 -8.35 6.09
CA ASP A 190 2.69 -8.60 5.52
C ASP A 190 3.78 -8.24 6.55
N GLN A 191 5.04 -8.26 6.13
CA GLN A 191 6.20 -8.04 7.00
C GLN A 191 6.24 -6.66 7.69
N ILE A 192 5.49 -5.68 7.17
CA ILE A 192 5.48 -4.32 7.71
C ILE A 192 4.08 -3.83 8.05
N ARG A 193 3.02 -4.54 7.62
CA ARG A 193 1.62 -4.18 7.89
C ARG A 193 0.87 -5.24 8.67
N ILE A 194 0.03 -4.76 9.58
CA ILE A 194 -0.92 -5.57 10.33
C ILE A 194 -2.30 -5.00 10.05
N VAL A 195 -3.20 -5.85 9.56
CA VAL A 195 -4.58 -5.47 9.24
C VAL A 195 -5.50 -6.39 10.02
N GLY A 196 -6.59 -5.86 10.58
CA GLY A 196 -7.58 -6.70 11.22
C GLY A 196 -8.88 -5.99 11.54
N GLU A 197 -9.86 -6.80 11.95
CA GLU A 197 -11.17 -6.33 12.36
C GLU A 197 -11.69 -7.06 13.58
N GLY A 198 -12.34 -6.28 14.43
CA GLY A 198 -13.14 -6.72 15.56
C GLY A 198 -14.61 -6.45 15.36
N GLU A 199 -15.40 -6.77 16.38
CA GLU A 199 -16.83 -6.46 16.41
C GLU A 199 -17.11 -4.95 16.28
N ASN A 200 -16.26 -4.11 16.87
CA ASN A 200 -16.47 -2.66 16.94
C ASN A 200 -15.39 -1.82 16.26
N ILE A 201 -14.17 -2.35 16.13
CA ILE A 201 -12.99 -1.60 15.66
C ILE A 201 -12.28 -2.38 14.57
N LYS A 202 -12.08 -1.72 13.44
CA LYS A 202 -11.14 -2.11 12.38
C LYS A 202 -9.83 -1.38 12.61
N TYR A 203 -8.71 -2.06 12.34
CA TYR A 203 -7.40 -1.48 12.54
C TYR A 203 -6.45 -1.79 11.39
N PHE A 204 -5.53 -0.87 11.17
CA PHE A 204 -4.41 -1.01 10.25
C PHE A 204 -3.17 -0.42 10.92
N ALA A 205 -2.05 -1.14 10.85
CA ALA A 205 -0.74 -0.69 11.27
C ALA A 205 0.25 -0.81 10.12
N GLU A 206 1.14 0.16 9.95
CA GLU A 206 2.28 0.08 9.04
C GLU A 206 3.55 0.52 9.79
N ILE A 207 4.61 -0.28 9.70
CA ILE A 207 5.89 -0.06 10.38
C ILE A 207 6.99 0.03 9.33
N THR A 208 7.35 1.25 8.94
CA THR A 208 8.39 1.50 7.93
C THR A 208 9.66 2.05 8.58
N GLU A 209 10.82 1.75 8.00
CA GLU A 209 12.11 2.26 8.52
C GLU A 209 12.24 3.77 8.33
N GLN A 210 11.66 4.30 7.25
CA GLN A 210 11.74 5.71 6.88
C GLN A 210 10.58 6.55 7.45
N GLY A 211 9.39 5.96 7.64
CA GLY A 211 8.14 6.67 7.95
C GLY A 211 7.58 6.45 9.36
N GLY A 212 8.17 5.56 10.18
CA GLY A 212 7.68 5.32 11.53
C GLY A 212 6.60 4.24 11.62
N LEU A 213 5.91 4.22 12.76
CA LEU A 213 4.66 3.49 12.95
C LEU A 213 3.50 4.41 12.59
N MET A 214 2.65 3.97 11.67
CA MET A 214 1.33 4.54 11.41
C MET A 214 0.27 3.57 11.91
N LEU A 215 -0.72 4.08 12.64
CA LEU A 215 -1.87 3.31 13.12
C LEU A 215 -3.16 4.02 12.74
N TYR A 216 -4.10 3.25 12.22
CA TYR A 216 -5.44 3.70 11.88
C TYR A 216 -6.44 2.83 12.63
N PHE A 217 -7.45 3.46 13.19
CA PHE A 217 -8.60 2.80 13.79
C PHE A 217 -9.87 3.37 13.15
N GLY A 218 -10.83 2.49 12.84
CA GLY A 218 -12.15 2.87 12.35
C GLY A 218 -13.25 2.08 13.04
N GLY A 219 -14.40 2.69 13.28
CA GLY A 219 -15.54 2.08 13.96
C GLY A 219 -15.75 2.60 15.38
N TYR A 220 -16.73 2.04 16.09
CA TYR A 220 -17.17 2.55 17.38
C TYR A 220 -16.08 2.41 18.45
N GLY A 221 -15.65 3.56 19.00
CA GLY A 221 -14.56 3.61 19.98
C GLY A 221 -13.17 3.81 19.38
N ALA A 222 -13.07 4.08 18.08
CA ALA A 222 -11.80 4.38 17.40
C ALA A 222 -11.04 5.51 18.11
N ASP A 223 -11.70 6.62 18.46
CA ASP A 223 -11.06 7.76 19.15
C ASP A 223 -10.43 7.37 20.49
N LYS A 224 -11.13 6.54 21.28
CA LYS A 224 -10.62 6.06 22.57
C LYS A 224 -9.43 5.13 22.39
N ALA A 225 -9.48 4.26 21.38
CA ALA A 225 -8.36 3.40 21.00
C ALA A 225 -7.15 4.24 20.57
N GLY A 226 -7.34 5.20 19.67
CA GLY A 226 -6.29 6.12 19.22
C GLY A 226 -5.66 6.89 20.37
N GLN A 227 -6.47 7.46 21.27
CA GLN A 227 -5.96 8.16 22.47
C GLN A 227 -5.15 7.26 23.41
N ARG A 228 -5.61 6.02 23.61
CA ARG A 228 -4.89 5.04 24.43
C ARG A 228 -3.57 4.66 23.78
N TYR A 229 -3.58 4.32 22.49
CA TYR A 229 -2.38 3.87 21.79
C TYR A 229 -1.37 4.98 21.62
N ALA A 230 -1.81 6.21 21.33
CA ALA A 230 -0.91 7.36 21.23
C ALA A 230 -0.07 7.55 22.50
N LYS A 231 -0.67 7.36 23.68
CA LYS A 231 0.05 7.39 24.96
C LYS A 231 1.04 6.23 25.12
N ILE A 232 0.70 5.04 24.61
CA ILE A 232 1.54 3.85 24.71
C ILE A 232 2.77 3.95 23.79
N ILE A 233 2.61 4.50 22.58
CA ILE A 233 3.68 4.54 21.56
C ILE A 233 4.38 5.90 21.45
N GLY A 234 4.07 6.83 22.36
CA GLY A 234 4.61 8.19 22.33
C GLY A 234 4.21 9.01 21.09
N ALA A 235 3.04 8.74 20.50
CA ALA A 235 2.54 9.46 19.33
C ALA A 235 1.75 10.73 19.72
N ASN A 236 1.73 11.69 18.79
CA ASN A 236 0.70 12.73 18.79
C ASN A 236 -0.53 12.23 18.02
N ILE A 237 -1.71 12.65 18.46
CA ILE A 237 -2.97 12.37 17.74
C ILE A 237 -3.15 13.50 16.73
N ASN A 238 -3.36 13.13 15.46
CA ASN A 238 -3.68 14.07 14.39
C ASN A 238 -5.18 14.12 14.15
#